data_AF-G7YSH6-F1
#
_entry.id   AF-G7YSH6-F1
#
_cell.length_a   1.000
_cell.length_b   1.000
_cell.length_c   1.000
_cell.angle_alpha   90.00
_cell.angle_beta   90.00
_cell.angle_gamma   90.00
#
_symmetry.space_group_name_H-M   'P 1'
#
loop_
_entity.id
_entity.type
_entity.pdbx_description
1 polymer ?
#
loop_
_entity_poly.entity_id
_entity_poly.type
_entity_poly.pdbx_seq_one_letter_code
_entity_poly.pdbx_strand_id
1 'polypeptide(L)'
;MEDHAVVKDVGFRKGQQSSEKSNLLVIGVGLMRTGTTSLKKALETLYDRPCYHMSDVFDCHKEAHIRAWLWAFDQTVLTASHIPREFWDAIYGNCCAAIDYPTCAFYKQLMEVYPEAK
;
A
#
# COMPACT_ATOMS: atom_id res chain seq x y z
N MET A 1 -4.94 -15.78 -15.32
CA MET A 1 -3.54 -16.23 -15.56
C MET A 1 -2.56 -15.05 -15.48
N GLU A 2 -3.03 -13.80 -15.57
CA GLU A 2 -2.20 -12.57 -15.50
C GLU A 2 -1.97 -12.04 -14.07
N ASP A 3 -2.82 -12.39 -13.10
CA ASP A 3 -2.75 -11.87 -11.71
C ASP A 3 -1.44 -12.23 -10.99
N HIS A 4 -0.86 -13.39 -11.30
CA HIS A 4 0.40 -13.83 -10.72
C HIS A 4 1.66 -13.24 -11.37
N ALA A 5 1.53 -12.64 -12.57
CA ALA A 5 2.66 -12.07 -13.28
C ALA A 5 3.03 -10.69 -12.74
N VAL A 6 2.05 -9.84 -12.41
CA VAL A 6 2.31 -8.49 -11.87
C VAL A 6 2.96 -8.56 -10.50
N VAL A 7 2.52 -9.47 -9.62
CA VAL A 7 3.17 -9.71 -8.31
C VAL A 7 4.65 -10.09 -8.45
N LYS A 8 5.06 -10.69 -9.59
CA LYS A 8 6.45 -11.06 -9.89
C LYS A 8 7.23 -9.98 -10.65
N ASP A 9 6.54 -9.09 -11.38
CA ASP A 9 7.11 -7.99 -12.18
C ASP A 9 7.21 -6.66 -11.41
N VAL A 10 6.54 -6.53 -10.26
CA VAL A 10 6.98 -5.57 -9.23
C VAL A 10 8.41 -5.99 -8.88
N GLY A 11 9.41 -5.23 -9.31
CA GLY A 11 10.83 -5.58 -9.25
C GLY A 11 11.40 -5.82 -7.84
N PHE A 12 10.94 -6.85 -7.15
CA PHE A 12 11.53 -7.42 -5.95
C PHE A 12 12.89 -8.00 -6.33
N ARG A 13 13.92 -7.16 -6.26
CA ARG A 13 15.30 -7.62 -6.27
C ARG A 13 15.47 -8.59 -5.10
N LYS A 14 16.03 -9.79 -5.35
CA LYS A 14 16.59 -10.68 -4.33
C LYS A 14 17.48 -9.84 -3.40
N GLY A 15 16.99 -9.49 -2.21
CA GLY A 15 17.69 -8.61 -1.29
C GLY A 15 16.80 -7.96 -0.22
N GLN A 16 15.50 -7.78 -0.49
CA GLN A 16 14.51 -7.41 0.54
C GLN A 16 13.25 -8.24 0.36
N GLN A 17 13.27 -9.44 0.90
CA GLN A 17 12.14 -10.34 0.93
C GLN A 17 11.78 -10.54 2.40
N SER A 18 11.09 -9.57 3.00
CA SER A 18 10.34 -9.88 4.21
C SER A 18 9.11 -10.66 3.75
N SER A 19 9.10 -11.98 3.96
CA SER A 19 7.88 -12.79 3.85
C SER A 19 6.91 -12.52 5.02
N GLU A 20 7.00 -11.33 5.63
CA GLU A 20 6.15 -10.92 6.72
C GLU A 20 4.88 -10.34 6.12
N LYS A 21 3.74 -10.94 6.49
CA LYS A 21 2.43 -10.35 6.20
C LYS A 21 2.41 -8.95 6.79
N SER A 22 2.06 -7.96 5.98
CA SER A 22 1.78 -6.63 6.52
C SER A 22 0.63 -6.75 7.51
N ASN A 23 0.73 -6.03 8.63
CA ASN A 23 -0.36 -5.90 9.58
C ASN A 23 -0.59 -4.42 9.81
N LEU A 24 -1.39 -3.83 8.91
CA LEU A 24 -1.80 -2.44 9.03
C LEU A 24 -2.70 -2.28 10.26
N LEU A 25 -2.34 -1.31 11.09
CA LEU A 25 -3.10 -0.88 12.26
C LEU A 25 -3.99 0.33 11.94
N VAL A 26 -3.59 1.15 10.95
CA VAL A 26 -4.28 2.38 10.56
C VAL A 26 -4.36 2.50 9.04
N ILE A 27 -5.56 2.77 8.52
CA ILE A 27 -5.82 3.10 7.12
C ILE A 27 -6.32 4.56 7.03
N GLY A 28 -5.47 5.44 6.51
CA GLY A 28 -5.81 6.85 6.35
C GLY A 28 -6.57 7.10 5.05
N VAL A 29 -7.83 7.51 5.17
CA VAL A 29 -8.71 7.84 4.03
C VAL A 29 -8.68 9.32 3.62
N GLY A 30 -7.79 10.11 4.22
CA GLY A 30 -7.58 11.52 3.86
C GLY A 30 -6.96 11.66 2.47
N LEU A 31 -7.46 12.62 1.69
CA LEU A 31 -6.92 12.94 0.37
C LEU A 31 -5.60 13.73 0.47
N MET A 32 -4.87 13.82 -0.64
CA MET A 32 -3.67 14.66 -0.71
C MET A 32 -3.98 16.08 -0.21
N ARG A 33 -3.04 16.65 0.55
CA ARG A 33 -3.09 18.01 1.10
C ARG A 33 -4.03 18.22 2.30
N THR A 34 -4.64 17.17 2.87
CA THR A 34 -5.45 17.28 4.10
C THR A 34 -4.65 16.97 5.37
N GLY A 35 -3.36 17.35 5.41
CA GLY A 35 -2.47 17.08 6.56
C GLY A 35 -1.90 15.66 6.62
N THR A 36 -1.99 14.88 5.53
CA THR A 36 -1.47 13.50 5.45
C THR A 36 0.02 13.40 5.82
N THR A 37 0.85 14.36 5.40
CA THR A 37 2.28 14.37 5.75
C THR A 37 2.53 14.55 7.25
N SER A 38 1.73 15.38 7.93
CA SER A 38 1.83 15.55 9.39
C SER A 38 1.35 14.29 10.11
N LEU A 39 0.25 13.69 9.62
CA LEU A 39 -0.28 12.44 10.16
C LEU A 39 0.72 11.28 10.00
N LYS A 40 1.40 11.17 8.85
CA LYS A 40 2.47 10.20 8.62
C LYS A 40 3.48 10.24 9.76
N LYS A 41 4.07 11.42 10.00
CA LYS A 41 5.10 11.63 11.03
C LYS A 41 4.59 11.28 12.43
N ALA A 42 3.35 11.64 12.74
CA ALA A 42 2.74 11.33 14.03
C ALA A 42 2.58 9.82 14.23
N LEU A 43 2.14 9.08 13.20
CA LEU A 43 1.99 7.62 13.25
C LEU A 43 3.34 6.91 13.36
N GLU A 44 4.34 7.35 12.60
CA GLU A 44 5.70 6.80 12.70
C GLU A 44 6.30 7.02 14.09
N THR A 45 6.05 8.19 14.70
CA THR A 45 6.47 8.47 16.08
C THR A 45 5.72 7.61 17.10
N LEU A 46 4.41 7.42 16.92
CA LEU A 46 3.56 6.69 17.87
C LEU A 46 3.84 5.19 17.87
N TYR A 47 4.04 4.61 16.69
CA TYR A 47 4.18 3.16 16.52
C TYR A 47 5.62 2.69 16.35
N ASP A 48 6.59 3.60 16.26
CA ASP A 48 8.00 3.32 15.99
C ASP A 48 8.20 2.40 14.76
N ARG A 49 7.35 2.60 13.74
CA ARG A 49 7.26 1.78 12.53
C ARG A 49 6.87 2.63 11.32
N PRO A 50 7.27 2.24 10.10
CA PRO A 50 7.01 3.03 8.89
C PRO A 50 5.52 3.25 8.62
N CYS A 51 5.19 4.40 8.01
CA CYS A 51 3.86 4.71 7.49
C CYS A 51 3.94 4.99 5.98
N TYR A 52 3.21 4.19 5.19
CA TYR A 52 3.18 4.29 3.74
C TYR A 52 2.42 5.55 3.29
N HIS A 53 3.02 6.34 2.40
CA HIS A 53 2.51 7.63 1.93
C HIS A 53 2.92 7.90 0.47
N MET A 54 2.22 8.79 -0.24
CA MET A 54 2.52 9.13 -1.65
C MET A 54 3.99 9.54 -1.87
N SER A 55 4.58 10.24 -0.91
CA SER A 55 6.00 10.64 -0.97
C SER A 55 6.93 9.45 -1.11
N ASP A 56 6.62 8.32 -0.47
CA ASP A 56 7.48 7.12 -0.51
C ASP A 56 7.48 6.48 -1.89
N VAL A 57 6.36 6.61 -2.62
CA VAL A 57 6.25 6.19 -4.02
C VAL A 57 7.27 6.94 -4.87
N PHE A 58 7.43 8.25 -4.65
CA PHE A 58 8.38 9.06 -5.42
C PHE A 58 9.83 8.91 -4.93
N ASP A 59 10.04 8.92 -3.62
CA ASP A 59 11.37 9.04 -3.03
C ASP A 59 12.09 7.68 -2.95
N CYS A 60 11.36 6.63 -2.54
CA CYS A 60 11.93 5.32 -2.20
C CYS A 60 11.62 4.24 -3.23
N HIS A 61 10.35 4.11 -3.60
CA HIS A 61 9.86 2.94 -4.34
C HIS A 61 9.92 3.08 -5.86
N LYS A 62 9.71 4.30 -6.36
CA LYS A 62 9.82 4.69 -7.77
C LYS A 62 8.96 3.81 -8.68
N GLU A 63 9.52 3.41 -9.82
CA GLU A 63 8.80 2.78 -10.92
C GLU A 63 8.08 1.48 -10.54
N ALA A 64 8.63 0.68 -9.63
CA ALA A 64 8.05 -0.60 -9.24
C ALA A 64 6.66 -0.43 -8.61
N HIS A 65 6.54 0.47 -7.63
CA HIS A 65 5.24 0.73 -7.01
C HIS A 65 4.31 1.52 -7.94
N ILE A 66 4.84 2.42 -8.78
CA ILE A 66 4.02 3.12 -9.78
C ILE A 66 3.31 2.10 -10.70
N ARG A 67 4.06 1.12 -11.24
CA ARG A 67 3.47 0.05 -12.08
C ARG A 67 2.44 -0.78 -11.33
N ALA A 68 2.73 -1.15 -10.09
CA ALA A 68 1.82 -1.93 -9.26
C ALA A 68 0.51 -1.19 -8.98
N TRP A 69 0.58 0.11 -8.68
CA TRP A 69 -0.58 0.96 -8.45
C TRP A 69 -1.40 1.19 -9.71
N LEU A 70 -0.75 1.40 -10.86
CA LEU A 70 -1.46 1.49 -12.16
C LEU A 70 -2.23 0.20 -12.45
N TRP A 71 -1.62 -0.96 -12.25
CA TRP A 71 -2.31 -2.25 -12.40
C TRP A 71 -3.49 -2.38 -11.43
N ALA A 72 -3.33 -2.00 -10.17
CA ALA A 72 -4.42 -2.02 -9.19
C ALA A 72 -5.61 -1.15 -9.63
N PHE A 73 -5.35 0.05 -10.13
CA PHE A 73 -6.40 0.92 -10.68
C PHE A 73 -7.08 0.27 -11.89
N ASP A 74 -6.31 -0.29 -12.83
CA ASP A 74 -6.87 -0.98 -14.00
C ASP A 74 -7.78 -2.15 -13.59
N GLN A 75 -7.41 -2.95 -12.59
CA GLN A 75 -8.28 -4.02 -12.09
C GLN A 75 -9.59 -3.47 -11.51
N THR A 76 -9.53 -2.41 -10.70
CA THR A 76 -10.75 -1.86 -10.11
C THR A 76 -11.70 -1.24 -11.14
N VAL A 77 -11.16 -0.56 -12.16
CA VAL A 77 -11.94 0.11 -13.20
C VAL A 77 -12.48 -0.88 -14.24
N LEU A 78 -11.69 -1.87 -14.63
CA LEU A 78 -12.02 -2.75 -15.76
C LEU A 78 -12.81 -3.99 -15.33
N THR A 79 -12.53 -4.53 -14.15
CA THR A 79 -13.02 -5.87 -13.77
C THR A 79 -13.81 -5.88 -12.47
N ALA A 80 -13.88 -4.76 -11.75
CA ALA A 80 -14.42 -4.67 -10.39
C ALA A 80 -13.84 -5.77 -9.46
N SER A 81 -12.61 -6.22 -9.75
CA SER A 81 -12.04 -7.38 -9.08
C SER A 81 -11.50 -7.02 -7.69
N HIS A 82 -11.61 -7.99 -6.79
CA HIS A 82 -10.89 -7.97 -5.52
C HIS A 82 -9.41 -8.19 -5.75
N ILE A 83 -8.59 -7.23 -5.33
CA ILE A 83 -7.14 -7.37 -5.36
C ILE A 83 -6.72 -8.28 -4.20
N PRO A 84 -5.94 -9.34 -4.46
CA PRO A 84 -5.58 -10.33 -3.47
C PRO A 84 -4.71 -9.74 -2.34
N ARG A 85 -4.82 -10.29 -1.13
CA ARG A 85 -4.06 -9.84 0.05
C ARG A 85 -2.55 -9.78 -0.21
N GLU A 86 -2.03 -10.74 -0.95
CA GLU A 86 -0.60 -10.85 -1.26
C GLU A 86 -0.06 -9.61 -2.00
N PHE A 87 -0.89 -8.98 -2.83
CA PHE A 87 -0.53 -7.70 -3.45
C PHE A 87 -0.38 -6.59 -2.40
N TRP A 88 -1.33 -6.49 -1.48
CA TRP A 88 -1.32 -5.48 -0.43
C TRP A 88 -0.16 -5.69 0.55
N ASP A 89 0.09 -6.94 0.96
CA ASP A 89 1.21 -7.28 1.83
C ASP A 89 2.55 -6.92 1.15
N ALA A 90 2.67 -7.12 -0.16
CA ALA A 90 3.85 -6.74 -0.93
C ALA A 90 4.03 -5.21 -1.05
N ILE A 91 2.95 -4.46 -1.24
CA ILE A 91 2.99 -3.00 -1.33
C ILE A 91 3.36 -2.35 0.00
N TYR A 92 2.77 -2.82 1.10
CA TYR A 92 2.95 -2.20 2.41
C TYR A 92 4.12 -2.75 3.20
N GLY A 93 4.55 -4.00 2.93
CA GLY A 93 5.69 -4.62 3.58
C GLY A 93 5.62 -4.52 5.10
N ASN A 94 6.61 -3.86 5.70
CA ASN A 94 6.71 -3.68 7.15
C ASN A 94 5.94 -2.46 7.71
N CYS A 95 5.24 -1.69 6.87
CA CYS A 95 4.48 -0.52 7.31
C CYS A 95 3.41 -0.90 8.34
N CYS A 96 3.22 -0.06 9.35
CA CYS A 96 2.15 -0.20 10.34
C CYS A 96 0.88 0.59 9.97
N ALA A 97 1.02 1.55 9.07
CA ALA A 97 -0.07 2.40 8.62
C ALA A 97 0.11 2.74 7.15
N ALA A 98 -1.00 2.99 6.46
CA ALA A 98 -0.97 3.44 5.08
C ALA A 98 -2.00 4.55 4.87
N ILE A 99 -1.56 5.69 4.36
CA ILE A 99 -2.38 6.90 4.26
C ILE A 99 -2.08 7.63 2.94
N ASP A 100 -2.88 8.65 2.63
CA ASP A 100 -2.76 9.44 1.40
C ASP A 100 -3.03 8.61 0.13
N TYR A 101 -2.90 9.24 -1.04
CA TYR A 101 -2.84 8.52 -2.29
C TYR A 101 -1.58 7.65 -2.38
N PRO A 102 -1.66 6.51 -3.08
CA PRO A 102 -2.85 5.93 -3.71
C PRO A 102 -3.72 5.09 -2.74
N THR A 103 -3.25 4.79 -1.53
CA THR A 103 -3.95 3.96 -0.53
C THR A 103 -5.41 4.38 -0.30
N CYS A 104 -5.67 5.68 -0.10
CA CYS A 104 -7.00 6.17 0.24
C CYS A 104 -8.07 5.85 -0.82
N ALA A 105 -7.69 5.61 -2.07
CA ALA A 105 -8.62 5.20 -3.13
C ALA A 105 -9.16 3.77 -2.94
N PHE A 106 -8.44 2.93 -2.20
CA PHE A 106 -8.76 1.50 -2.02
C PHE A 106 -9.26 1.17 -0.61
N TYR A 107 -9.62 2.18 0.20
CA TYR A 107 -9.93 1.98 1.62
C TYR A 107 -10.97 0.90 1.92
N LYS A 108 -12.02 0.75 1.11
CA LYS A 108 -13.05 -0.28 1.32
C LYS A 108 -12.48 -1.68 1.20
N GLN A 109 -11.71 -1.94 0.15
CA GLN A 109 -11.04 -3.24 -0.03
C GLN A 109 -10.01 -3.46 1.07
N LEU A 110 -9.26 -2.43 1.45
CA LEU A 110 -8.27 -2.52 2.52
C LEU A 110 -8.90 -2.82 3.88
N MET A 111 -10.08 -2.29 4.19
CA MET A 111 -10.82 -2.62 5.41
C MET A 111 -11.26 -4.09 5.44
N GLU A 112 -11.60 -4.66 4.28
CA GLU A 112 -11.92 -6.09 4.18
C GLU A 112 -10.67 -6.96 4.30
N VAL A 113 -9.56 -6.54 3.69
CA VAL A 113 -8.28 -7.24 3.79
C VAL A 113 -7.81 -7.19 5.24
N TYR A 114 -7.71 -6.01 5.85
CA TYR A 114 -7.19 -5.76 7.20
C TYR A 114 -8.33 -5.36 8.16
N PRO A 115 -9.17 -6.31 8.62
CA PRO A 115 -10.37 -6.01 9.39
C PRO A 115 -10.11 -5.38 10.77
N GLU A 116 -8.92 -5.57 11.33
CA GLU A 116 -8.53 -5.01 12.63
C GLU A 116 -7.98 -3.59 12.53
N ALA A 117 -7.65 -3.11 11.33
CA ALA A 117 -7.16 -1.76 11.11
C ALA A 117 -8.26 -0.73 11.41
N LYS A 118 -7.85 0.42 11.95
CA LYS A 118 -8.71 1.58 12.19
C LYS A 118 -8.67 2.58 11.06
#